data_AF-A0AAJ2AAA8-F1
#
_entry.id   AF-A0AAJ2AAA8-F1
#
_cell.length_a   1.000
_cell.length_b   1.000
_cell.length_c   1.000
_cell.angle_alpha   90.00
_cell.angle_beta   90.00
_cell.angle_gamma   90.00
#
_symmetry.space_group_name_H-M   'P 1'
#
loop_
_entity.id
_entity.type
_entity.pdbx_description
1 polymer ?
#
loop_
_entity_poly.entity_id
_entity_poly.type
_entity_poly.pdbx_seq_one_letter_code
_entity_poly.pdbx_strand_id
1 'polypeptide(L)'
;MKAIIWGHTTLAEGHEEIHRFAFELQDGSEAPSVRESVSLRTARVVVAHLEDGNALIEMFRAIVSCDPGSYDDLIGRCFEDNFIENGPSDRVNIREGWQNADH
;
A
#
# COMPACT_ATOMS: atom_id res chain seq x y z
N MET A 1 -1.05 -9.33 -4.68
CA MET A 1 -0.74 -7.92 -5.02
C MET A 1 0.76 -7.66 -4.90
N LYS A 2 1.30 -6.80 -5.77
CA LYS A 2 2.72 -6.40 -5.86
C LYS A 2 2.82 -4.90 -6.11
N ALA A 3 3.78 -4.24 -5.48
CA ALA A 3 4.06 -2.81 -5.62
C ALA A 3 5.54 -2.60 -5.97
N ILE A 4 5.84 -1.79 -6.99
CA ILE A 4 7.21 -1.54 -7.46
C ILE A 4 7.43 -0.04 -7.58
N ILE A 5 8.43 0.49 -6.88
CA ILE A 5 8.83 1.90 -7.04
C ILE A 5 9.68 2.00 -8.30
N TRP A 6 9.32 2.90 -9.21
CA TRP A 6 10.06 3.11 -10.47
C TRP A 6 10.60 4.52 -10.63
N GLY A 7 10.24 5.44 -9.74
CA GLY A 7 10.79 6.79 -9.77
C GLY A 7 10.65 7.52 -8.45
N HIS A 8 11.57 8.47 -8.25
CA HIS A 8 11.54 9.45 -7.18
C HIS A 8 11.82 10.83 -7.82
N THR A 9 11.03 11.82 -7.43
CA THR A 9 11.21 13.20 -7.87
C THR A 9 11.10 14.16 -6.70
N THR A 10 11.99 15.15 -6.71
CA THR A 10 11.93 16.29 -5.79
C THR A 10 11.19 17.45 -6.45
N LEU A 11 10.19 18.00 -5.77
CA LEU A 11 9.51 19.21 -6.19
C LEU A 11 10.26 20.46 -5.69
N ALA A 12 10.06 21.59 -6.37
CA ALA A 12 10.68 22.85 -6.01
C ALA A 12 10.30 23.29 -4.59
N GLU A 13 11.22 23.98 -3.93
CA GLU A 13 11.01 24.56 -2.60
C GLU A 13 9.74 25.45 -2.60
N GLY A 14 8.83 25.17 -1.67
CA GLY A 14 7.52 25.84 -1.59
C GLY A 14 6.31 24.90 -1.69
N HIS A 15 6.51 23.65 -2.14
CA HIS A 15 5.51 22.61 -1.98
C HIS A 15 5.69 21.89 -0.63
N GLU A 16 4.61 21.76 0.15
CA GLU A 16 4.60 21.00 1.43
C GLU A 16 4.88 19.48 1.24
N GLU A 17 5.09 19.04 -0.01
CA GLU A 17 5.26 17.67 -0.45
C GLU A 17 6.52 17.53 -1.32
N ILE A 18 7.68 17.87 -0.74
CA ILE A 18 8.96 17.97 -1.46
C ILE A 18 9.34 16.67 -2.19
N HIS A 19 8.98 15.50 -1.64
CA HIS A 19 9.32 14.20 -2.23
C HIS A 19 8.09 13.47 -2.76
N ARG A 20 8.17 13.03 -4.02
CA ARG A 20 7.15 12.23 -4.69
C ARG A 20 7.75 10.93 -5.22
N PHE A 21 7.05 9.83 -4.99
CA PHE A 21 7.43 8.49 -5.42
C PHE A 21 6.42 7.99 -6.43
N ALA A 22 6.91 7.56 -7.59
CA ALA A 22 6.10 6.94 -8.62
C ALA A 22 6.25 5.42 -8.53
N PHE A 23 5.12 4.72 -8.55
CA PHE A 23 5.09 3.28 -8.36
C PHE A 23 4.07 2.62 -9.29
N GLU A 24 4.23 1.32 -9.44
CA GLU A 24 3.33 0.46 -10.22
C GLU A 24 2.72 -0.58 -9.27
N LEU A 25 1.39 -0.74 -9.36
CA LEU A 25 0.63 -1.75 -8.65
C LEU A 25 0.18 -2.84 -9.60
N GLN A 26 0.46 -4.07 -9.23
CA GLN A 26 -0.01 -5.26 -9.91
C GLN A 26 -0.85 -6.08 -8.93
N ASP A 27 -2.14 -6.21 -9.21
CA ASP A 27 -3.08 -6.91 -8.33
C ASP A 27 -2.86 -8.44 -8.34
N GLY A 28 -2.29 -8.98 -9.42
CA GLY A 28 -2.05 -10.41 -9.61
C GLY A 28 -3.12 -11.08 -10.48
N SER A 29 -4.17 -10.35 -10.84
CA SER A 29 -5.13 -10.71 -11.88
C SER A 29 -4.55 -10.41 -13.29
N GLU A 30 -5.24 -10.86 -14.35
CA GLU A 30 -4.94 -10.50 -15.75
C GLU A 30 -5.17 -9.00 -16.06
N ALA A 31 -5.57 -8.22 -15.05
CA ALA A 31 -5.73 -6.79 -15.17
C ALA A 31 -4.37 -6.10 -15.43
N PRO A 32 -4.37 -5.01 -16.23
CA PRO A 32 -3.16 -4.22 -16.45
C PRO A 32 -2.67 -3.61 -15.14
N SER A 33 -1.35 -3.44 -15.03
CA SER A 33 -0.76 -2.74 -13.91
C SER A 33 -1.20 -1.27 -13.89
N VAL A 34 -1.39 -0.74 -12.68
CA VAL A 34 -1.78 0.65 -12.47
C VAL A 34 -0.56 1.45 -12.05
N ARG A 35 -0.32 2.58 -12.70
CA ARG A 35 0.77 3.50 -12.35
C ARG A 35 0.23 4.67 -11.56
N GLU A 36 0.79 4.86 -10.38
CA GLU A 36 0.37 5.91 -9.45
C GLU A 36 1.58 6.67 -8.90
N SER A 37 1.31 7.74 -8.16
CA SER A 37 2.33 8.47 -7.42
C SER A 37 1.82 8.90 -6.06
N VAL A 38 2.71 8.91 -5.06
CA VAL A 38 2.41 9.32 -3.69
C VAL A 38 3.45 10.33 -3.21
N SER A 39 3.02 11.31 -2.43
CA SER A 39 3.93 12.19 -1.71
C SER A 39 4.43 11.55 -0.43
N LEU A 40 5.62 11.94 0.03
CA LEU A 40 6.14 11.51 1.34
C LEU A 40 5.17 11.85 2.48
N ARG A 41 4.50 13.02 2.41
CA ARG A 41 3.50 13.43 3.40
C ARG A 41 2.33 12.45 3.43
N THR A 42 1.77 12.10 2.28
CA THR A 42 0.67 11.13 2.18
C THR A 42 1.10 9.77 2.70
N ALA A 43 2.28 9.28 2.31
CA ALA A 43 2.81 8.01 2.81
C ALA A 43 2.91 7.98 4.34
N ARG A 44 3.40 9.07 4.98
CA ARG A 44 3.44 9.19 6.45
C ARG A 44 2.07 9.16 7.09
N VAL A 45 1.08 9.84 6.51
CA VAL A 45 -0.29 9.84 7.02
C VAL A 45 -0.89 8.44 6.94
N VAL A 46 -0.73 7.76 5.79
CA VAL A 46 -1.30 6.43 5.58
C VAL A 46 -0.69 5.41 6.54
N VAL A 47 0.65 5.39 6.68
CA VAL A 47 1.35 4.47 7.58
C VAL A 47 0.98 4.69 9.05
N ALA A 48 0.67 5.93 9.44
CA ALA A 48 0.27 6.25 10.81
C ALA A 48 -1.14 5.74 11.18
N HIS A 49 -1.99 5.42 10.20
CA HIS A 49 -3.39 5.04 10.42
C HIS A 49 -3.72 3.61 9.98
N LEU A 50 -2.79 2.89 9.33
CA LEU A 50 -3.01 1.52 8.86
C LEU A 50 -2.01 0.54 9.51
N GLU A 51 -2.56 -0.40 10.27
CA GLU A 51 -1.80 -1.39 11.04
C GLU A 51 -1.51 -2.67 10.22
N ASP A 52 -2.45 -3.10 9.37
CA ASP A 52 -2.29 -4.25 8.48
C ASP A 52 -1.48 -3.91 7.21
N GLY A 53 -0.41 -4.68 6.99
CA GLY A 53 0.56 -4.42 5.94
C GLY A 53 0.32 -5.25 4.68
N ASN A 54 -0.41 -4.70 3.71
CA ASN A 54 -0.38 -5.23 2.34
C ASN A 54 0.87 -4.71 1.58
N ALA A 55 1.12 -5.20 0.37
CA ALA A 55 2.29 -4.79 -0.45
C ALA A 55 2.46 -3.25 -0.55
N LEU A 56 1.36 -2.50 -0.64
CA LEU A 56 1.37 -1.04 -0.74
C LEU A 56 1.75 -0.39 0.60
N ILE A 57 1.23 -0.90 1.72
CA ILE A 57 1.57 -0.39 3.06
C ILE A 57 3.03 -0.68 3.41
N GLU A 58 3.55 -1.85 3.06
CA GLU A 58 4.97 -2.17 3.23
C GLU A 58 5.87 -1.25 2.37
N MET A 59 5.45 -0.94 1.15
CA MET A 59 6.13 0.06 0.32
C MET A 59 6.13 1.45 0.97
N PHE A 60 5.01 1.91 1.52
CA PHE A 60 4.94 3.20 2.21
C PHE A 60 5.79 3.21 3.48
N ARG A 61 5.80 2.12 4.26
CA ARG A 61 6.69 1.98 5.44
C ARG A 61 8.15 2.08 5.05
N ALA A 62 8.55 1.46 3.94
CA ALA A 62 9.91 1.56 3.42
C ALA A 62 10.27 2.99 3.00
N ILE A 63 9.37 3.71 2.32
CA ILE A 63 9.56 5.13 1.97
C ILE A 63 9.74 5.98 3.23
N VAL A 64 8.87 5.81 4.23
CA VAL A 64 8.88 6.61 5.46
C VAL A 64 10.09 6.33 6.33
N SER A 65 10.59 5.10 6.33
CA SER A 65 11.75 4.67 7.14
C SER A 65 13.09 4.92 6.44
N CYS A 66 13.08 5.27 5.15
CA CYS A 66 14.28 5.55 4.38
C CYS A 66 14.84 6.94 4.72
N ASP A 67 16.16 7.02 4.83
CA ASP A 67 16.85 8.30 4.99
C ASP A 67 16.65 9.16 3.73
N PRO A 68 16.42 10.49 3.86
CA PRO A 68 16.24 11.36 2.70
C PRO A 68 17.38 11.34 1.68
N GLY A 69 18.61 11.05 2.11
CA GLY A 69 19.76 10.90 1.22
C GLY A 69 19.78 9.59 0.42
N SER A 70 18.88 8.65 0.72
CA SER A 70 18.82 7.30 0.15
C SER A 70 17.51 7.00 -0.58
N TYR A 71 16.67 8.01 -0.86
CA TYR A 71 15.39 7.76 -1.53
C TYR A 71 15.51 7.12 -2.91
N ASP A 72 16.59 7.43 -3.64
CA ASP A 72 16.84 6.82 -4.95
C ASP A 72 17.18 5.32 -4.83
N ASP A 73 17.66 4.85 -3.67
CA ASP A 73 17.90 3.41 -3.40
C ASP A 73 16.59 2.60 -3.32
N LEU A 74 15.45 3.27 -3.19
CA LEU A 74 14.14 2.64 -3.23
C LEU A 74 13.68 2.33 -4.66
N ILE A 75 14.27 2.95 -5.68
CA ILE A 75 13.90 2.71 -7.07
C ILE A 75 14.26 1.27 -7.45
N GLY A 76 13.30 0.56 -8.04
CA GLY A 76 13.41 -0.86 -8.37
C GLY A 76 13.09 -1.79 -7.21
N ARG A 77 12.87 -1.30 -5.99
CA ARG A 77 12.38 -2.14 -4.90
C ARG A 77 10.97 -2.63 -5.20
N CYS A 78 10.78 -3.90 -4.92
CA CYS A 78 9.55 -4.63 -5.10
C CYS A 78 9.03 -5.09 -3.74
N PHE A 79 7.75 -4.87 -3.52
CA PHE A 79 7.01 -5.29 -2.33
C PHE A 79 5.90 -6.22 -2.78
N GLU A 80 5.83 -7.40 -2.18
CA GLU A 80 4.84 -8.41 -2.51
C GLU A 80 4.02 -8.71 -1.29
N ASP A 81 2.72 -8.91 -1.51
CA ASP A 81 1.82 -9.29 -0.44
C ASP A 81 2.12 -10.72 -0.05
N ASN A 82 2.41 -10.97 1.22
CA ASN A 82 2.45 -12.32 1.78
C ASN A 82 1.05 -12.78 2.14
N PHE A 83 0.03 -12.49 1.31
CA PHE A 83 -1.33 -12.97 1.54
C PHE A 83 -1.31 -14.50 1.56
N ILE A 84 -1.20 -15.06 2.76
CA ILE A 84 -1.44 -16.47 2.99
C ILE A 84 -2.93 -16.62 2.71
N GLU A 85 -3.27 -17.27 1.61
CA GLU A 85 -4.63 -17.62 1.17
C GLU A 85 -5.46 -18.37 2.25
N ASN A 86 -4.87 -18.66 3.42
CA ASN A 86 -5.44 -19.30 4.61
C ASN A 86 -5.02 -18.66 5.95
N GLY A 87 -4.86 -17.33 6.03
CA GLY A 87 -4.91 -16.62 7.32
C GLY A 87 -6.35 -16.66 7.88
N PRO A 88 -6.60 -16.67 9.20
CA PRO A 88 -7.93 -16.88 9.75
C PRO A 88 -8.85 -15.80 9.22
N SER A 89 -9.65 -16.19 8.25
CA SER A 89 -10.72 -15.40 7.70
C SER A 89 -11.64 -15.13 8.89
N ASP A 90 -11.55 -13.93 9.45
CA ASP A 90 -12.60 -13.32 10.27
C ASP A 90 -13.79 -13.03 9.33
N ARG A 91 -14.26 -14.10 8.68
CA ARG A 91 -15.57 -14.21 8.08
C ARG A 91 -16.49 -14.05 9.25
N VAL A 92 -16.91 -12.80 9.47
CA VAL A 92 -18.20 -12.41 9.99
C VAL A 92 -19.05 -13.65 10.21
N ASN A 93 -19.05 -14.13 11.45
CA ASN A 93 -19.93 -15.20 11.86
C ASN A 93 -21.32 -14.58 11.88
N ILE A 94 -21.97 -14.52 10.71
CA ILE A 94 -23.40 -14.22 10.59
C ILE A 94 -24.13 -15.47 11.12
N ARG A 95 -24.04 -15.67 12.43
CA ARG A 95 -25.01 -16.39 13.25
C ARG A 95 -26.12 -15.41 13.60
N GLU A 96 -26.79 -14.90 12.58
CA GLU A 96 -28.13 -14.37 12.76
C GLU A 96 -29.09 -15.43 12.22
N GLY A 97 -29.52 -16.29 13.13
CA GLY A 97 -30.66 -17.17 12.91
C GLY A 97 -31.92 -16.34 12.77
N TRP A 98 -32.29 -16.03 11.54
CA TRP A 98 -33.65 -15.62 11.22
C TRP A 98 -34.42 -16.88 10.83
N GLN A 99 -34.85 -17.62 11.86
CA GLN A 99 -35.95 -18.55 11.71
C GLN A 99 -37.19 -17.72 11.38
N ASN A 100 -37.57 -17.69 10.11
CA ASN A 100 -38.91 -17.25 9.74
C ASN A 100 -39.91 -18.20 10.40
N ALA A 101 -40.56 -17.72 11.46
CA ALA A 101 -41.67 -18.40 12.09
C ALA A 101 -42.87 -18.32 11.14
N ASP A 102 -43.37 -19.50 10.80
CA ASP A 102 -44.66 -19.77 10.17
C ASP A 102 -45.79 -19.11 10.99
N HIS A 103 -46.70 -18.40 10.32
CA HIS A 103 -48.04 -18.12 10.83
C HIS A 103 -49.03 -17.92 9.69
#